data_AF-M4GZ90-F1
#
_entry.id   AF-M4GZ90-F1
#
_cell.length_a   1.000
_cell.length_b   1.000
_cell.length_c   1.000
_cell.angle_alpha   90.00
_cell.angle_beta   90.00
_cell.angle_gamma   90.00
#
_symmetry.space_group_name_H-M   'P 1'
#
loop_
_entity.id
_entity.type
_entity.pdbx_description
1 polymer ?
#
loop_
_entity_poly.entity_id
_entity_poly.type
_entity_poly.pdbx_seq_one_letter_code
_entity_poly.pdbx_strand_id
1 'polypeptide(L)'
;GSAGYELCHQYFKTKESPLAPGFWKESTVPYFEMCLHETATRPQNPRVATCKVAFAYLKRVEKYGIKTSLPSECYVCESDVTDSISFGHKKLISGHNSMDVVFVVEEDACHGHLIRDIDSTVRLIDKELLNAGYVNNRFGLIGFGHKSGKNSGPHIRTARDNVFFASQDMILATEKMRLDPVVDGDSSGPDIFAAIAQAVNMPFRAGASKSIVLMACSDCSESNSYLSYSDIQRTLLERGITLHLVADKPIKVRKSAIKGKGIYGIDADTVYGNKDISQAQLIGQPDLRPQIATAKDICIALAQEVHGSFFSSKALRGDAKNWKSIFSRRIAKHIPSRTAACEQCECIRDDTFSPKTVCRPCDSLAPKVPLTVYTSDDLEY
;
A
#
# COMPACT_ATOMS: atom_id res chain seq x y z
N GLY A 1 -10.47 -12.65 43.36
CA GLY A 1 -11.10 -11.30 43.37
C GLY A 1 -12.13 -11.26 42.27
N SER A 2 -12.67 -10.09 41.89
CA SER A 2 -13.37 -10.02 40.60
C SER A 2 -12.36 -10.17 39.46
N ALA A 3 -12.75 -10.75 38.32
CA ALA A 3 -11.84 -10.92 37.17
C ALA A 3 -11.20 -9.60 36.69
N GLY A 4 -11.92 -8.47 36.85
CA GLY A 4 -11.39 -7.13 36.57
C GLY A 4 -10.27 -6.70 37.52
N TYR A 5 -10.39 -6.99 38.82
CA TYR A 5 -9.34 -6.68 39.80
C TYR A 5 -8.03 -7.41 39.47
N GLU A 6 -8.11 -8.70 39.14
CA GLU A 6 -6.93 -9.52 38.81
C GLU A 6 -6.20 -8.99 37.59
N LEU A 7 -6.92 -8.61 36.53
CA LEU A 7 -6.37 -7.98 35.34
C LEU A 7 -5.68 -6.64 35.65
N CYS A 8 -6.36 -5.75 36.39
CA CYS A 8 -5.78 -4.47 36.78
C CYS A 8 -4.52 -4.65 37.63
N HIS A 9 -4.53 -5.61 38.56
CA HIS A 9 -3.39 -5.91 39.40
C HIS A 9 -2.22 -6.43 38.57
N GLN A 10 -2.48 -7.41 37.69
CA GLN A 10 -1.48 -7.95 36.76
C GLN A 10 -0.82 -6.83 35.95
N TYR A 11 -1.60 -5.91 35.38
CA TYR A 11 -1.06 -4.92 34.45
C TYR A 11 -0.30 -3.77 35.13
N PHE A 12 -0.68 -3.38 36.34
CA PHE A 12 -0.17 -2.15 36.98
C PHE A 12 0.59 -2.35 38.29
N LYS A 13 0.63 -3.56 38.85
CA LYS A 13 1.30 -3.87 40.13
C LYS A 13 2.37 -4.93 40.03
N THR A 14 2.34 -5.80 39.02
CA THR A 14 3.29 -6.91 38.88
C THR A 14 4.51 -6.53 38.04
N LYS A 15 5.68 -7.08 38.35
CA LYS A 15 6.92 -6.82 37.58
C LYS A 15 6.95 -7.61 36.28
N GLU A 16 6.11 -8.62 36.19
CA GLU A 16 5.86 -9.47 35.03
C GLU A 16 5.03 -8.74 33.96
N SER A 17 4.41 -7.61 34.30
CA SER A 17 3.72 -6.77 33.34
C SER A 17 4.68 -6.27 32.26
N PRO A 18 4.32 -6.37 30.96
CA PRO A 18 5.05 -5.71 29.89
C PRO A 18 5.22 -4.20 30.09
N LEU A 19 4.34 -3.56 30.88
CA LEU A 19 4.38 -2.14 31.24
C LEU A 19 5.39 -1.81 32.35
N ALA A 20 5.94 -2.81 33.04
CA ALA A 20 6.85 -2.63 34.17
C ALA A 20 8.07 -1.72 33.90
N PRO A 21 8.67 -1.67 32.68
CA PRO A 21 9.74 -0.72 32.37
C PRO A 21 9.36 0.76 32.58
N GLY A 22 8.07 1.11 32.57
CA GLY A 22 7.58 2.46 32.84
C GLY A 22 7.34 2.78 34.32
N PHE A 23 7.21 1.77 35.20
CA PHE A 23 6.67 1.94 36.56
C PHE A 23 7.50 2.86 37.46
N TRP A 24 8.83 2.88 37.25
CA TRP A 24 9.72 3.75 38.00
C TRP A 24 9.61 5.22 37.59
N LYS A 25 9.15 5.48 36.35
CA LYS A 25 9.09 6.82 35.76
C LYS A 25 7.71 7.44 35.89
N GLU A 26 6.66 6.67 35.65
CA GLU A 26 5.26 7.12 35.71
C GLU A 26 4.51 6.27 36.75
N SER A 27 3.90 6.93 37.73
CA SER A 27 3.14 6.26 38.79
C SER A 27 1.99 5.45 38.21
N THR A 28 1.89 4.16 38.58
CA THR A 28 0.81 3.29 38.14
C THR A 28 -0.47 3.43 38.98
N VAL A 29 -0.42 4.16 40.10
CA VAL A 29 -1.56 4.28 41.03
C VAL A 29 -2.82 4.86 40.35
N PRO A 30 -2.75 6.00 39.63
CA PRO A 30 -3.95 6.56 38.99
C PRO A 30 -4.54 5.63 37.92
N TYR A 31 -3.69 4.91 37.20
CA TYR A 31 -4.09 3.98 36.14
C TYR A 31 -4.69 2.70 36.72
N PHE A 32 -4.16 2.20 37.83
CA PHE A 32 -4.74 1.08 38.54
C PHE A 32 -6.14 1.42 39.07
N GLU A 33 -6.32 2.59 39.69
CA GLU A 33 -7.63 3.06 40.18
C GLU A 33 -8.62 3.26 39.03
N MET A 34 -8.19 3.91 37.95
CA MET A 34 -9.00 4.06 36.74
C MET A 34 -9.38 2.71 36.13
N CYS A 35 -8.47 1.73 36.12
CA CYS A 35 -8.75 0.38 35.66
C CYS A 35 -9.82 -0.31 36.51
N LEU A 36 -9.73 -0.21 37.84
CA LEU A 36 -10.74 -0.76 38.74
C LEU A 36 -12.12 -0.12 38.49
N HIS A 37 -12.16 1.20 38.30
CA HIS A 37 -13.39 1.91 37.98
C HIS A 37 -13.99 1.49 36.61
N GLU A 38 -13.18 1.44 35.55
CA GLU A 38 -13.63 1.06 34.21
C GLU A 38 -14.09 -0.41 34.15
N THR A 39 -13.41 -1.32 34.85
CA THR A 39 -13.80 -2.74 34.90
C THR A 39 -15.05 -2.97 35.73
N ALA A 40 -15.28 -2.18 36.78
CA ALA A 40 -16.52 -2.22 37.57
C ALA A 40 -17.73 -1.68 36.80
N THR A 41 -17.54 -0.63 35.98
CA THR A 41 -18.61 -0.03 35.15
C THR A 41 -18.89 -0.84 33.88
N ARG A 42 -17.96 -1.69 33.42
CA ARG A 42 -18.10 -2.54 32.22
C ARG A 42 -17.83 -4.02 32.53
N PRO A 43 -18.64 -4.65 33.41
CA PRO A 43 -18.36 -6.00 33.90
C PRO A 43 -18.42 -7.08 32.82
N GLN A 44 -19.11 -6.80 31.70
CA GLN A 44 -19.26 -7.73 30.59
C GLN A 44 -17.97 -7.92 29.77
N ASN A 45 -17.03 -6.97 29.83
CA ASN A 45 -15.76 -7.09 29.11
C ASN A 45 -14.62 -6.36 29.83
N PRO A 46 -14.18 -6.87 31.01
CA PRO A 46 -13.16 -6.23 31.82
C PRO A 46 -11.81 -6.13 31.08
N ARG A 47 -11.51 -7.07 30.18
CA ARG A 47 -10.27 -7.03 29.38
C ARG A 47 -10.19 -5.79 28.50
N VAL A 48 -11.24 -5.47 27.75
CA VAL A 48 -11.27 -4.28 26.88
C VAL A 48 -11.10 -3.00 27.72
N ALA A 49 -11.77 -2.93 28.88
CA ALA A 49 -11.63 -1.82 29.81
C ALA A 49 -10.18 -1.68 30.32
N THR A 50 -9.58 -2.77 30.79
CA THR A 50 -8.18 -2.80 31.25
C THR A 50 -7.21 -2.39 30.15
N CYS A 51 -7.35 -2.92 28.94
CA CYS A 51 -6.48 -2.61 27.81
C CYS A 51 -6.54 -1.14 27.39
N LYS A 52 -7.72 -0.51 27.45
CA LYS A 52 -7.88 0.93 27.21
C LYS A 52 -7.07 1.77 28.19
N VAL A 53 -7.11 1.42 29.49
CA VAL A 53 -6.35 2.11 30.53
C VAL A 53 -4.84 1.85 30.37
N ALA A 54 -4.45 0.62 30.02
CA ALA A 54 -3.07 0.25 29.75
C ALA A 54 -2.48 1.02 28.56
N PHE A 55 -3.27 1.23 27.51
CA PHE A 55 -2.87 2.06 26.36
C PHE A 55 -2.62 3.51 26.75
N ALA A 56 -3.46 4.09 27.61
CA ALA A 56 -3.23 5.43 28.14
C ALA A 56 -1.90 5.53 28.92
N TYR A 57 -1.59 4.53 29.75
CA TYR A 57 -0.32 4.44 30.47
C TYR A 57 0.87 4.31 29.51
N LEU A 58 0.79 3.40 28.55
CA LEU A 58 1.82 3.20 27.53
C LEU A 58 2.12 4.50 26.77
N LYS A 59 1.09 5.23 26.34
CA LYS A 59 1.24 6.52 25.64
C LYS A 59 1.87 7.61 26.52
N ARG A 60 1.66 7.54 27.84
CA ARG A 60 2.34 8.43 28.78
C ARG A 60 3.81 8.10 28.92
N VAL A 61 4.13 6.82 29.07
CA VAL A 61 5.50 6.31 29.23
C VAL A 61 6.34 6.53 27.97
N GLU A 62 5.73 6.40 26.79
CA GLU A 62 6.36 6.67 25.49
C GLU A 62 6.94 8.09 25.39
N LYS A 63 6.29 9.09 26.01
CA LYS A 63 6.79 10.48 26.05
C LYS A 63 8.12 10.63 26.78
N TYR A 64 8.51 9.65 27.59
CA TYR A 64 9.81 9.60 28.27
C TYR A 64 10.87 8.82 27.48
N GLY A 65 10.58 8.40 26.25
CA GLY A 65 11.48 7.59 25.43
C GLY A 65 11.60 6.13 25.89
N ILE A 66 10.75 5.69 26.82
CA ILE A 66 10.76 4.33 27.34
C ILE A 66 9.97 3.43 26.39
N LYS A 67 10.67 2.48 25.77
CA LYS A 67 10.07 1.49 24.88
C LYS A 67 9.46 0.35 25.70
N THR A 68 8.15 0.18 25.61
CA THR A 68 7.38 -0.89 26.26
C THR A 68 6.24 -1.36 25.34
N SER A 69 5.41 -2.32 25.76
CA SER A 69 4.31 -2.87 24.99
C SER A 69 3.09 -3.08 25.85
N LEU A 70 1.91 -3.15 25.23
CA LEU A 70 0.76 -3.71 25.92
C LEU A 70 0.94 -5.23 26.08
N PRO A 71 0.23 -5.83 27.05
CA PRO A 71 0.00 -7.26 27.07
C PRO A 71 -0.60 -7.75 25.75
N SER A 72 -0.17 -8.93 25.30
CA SER A 72 -0.52 -9.51 23.99
C SER A 72 -2.03 -9.60 23.75
N GLU A 73 -2.79 -9.88 24.81
CA GLU A 73 -4.24 -9.99 24.84
C GLU A 73 -4.97 -8.66 24.62
N CYS A 74 -4.25 -7.54 24.64
CA CYS A 74 -4.78 -6.22 24.25
C CYS A 74 -4.68 -5.94 22.75
N TYR A 75 -3.91 -6.76 22.02
CA TYR A 75 -3.80 -6.65 20.58
C TYR A 75 -4.69 -7.72 19.94
N VAL A 76 -5.77 -7.29 19.30
CA VAL A 76 -6.66 -8.17 18.54
C VAL A 76 -6.78 -7.59 17.15
N CYS A 77 -6.43 -8.38 16.14
CA CYS A 77 -6.68 -8.01 14.76
C CYS A 77 -8.00 -8.63 14.34
N GLU A 78 -8.98 -7.77 14.08
CA GLU A 78 -10.23 -8.18 13.45
C GLU A 78 -9.96 -8.59 12.00
N SER A 79 -10.62 -9.67 11.57
CA SER A 79 -10.55 -10.17 10.21
C SER A 79 -11.97 -10.20 9.66
N ASP A 80 -12.16 -9.60 8.49
CA ASP A 80 -13.47 -9.57 7.82
C ASP A 80 -13.94 -10.96 7.36
N VAL A 81 -13.06 -11.96 7.36
CA VAL A 81 -13.26 -13.26 6.70
C VAL A 81 -13.12 -14.45 7.64
N THR A 82 -12.37 -14.31 8.74
CA THR A 82 -12.13 -15.41 9.69
C THR A 82 -12.21 -14.92 11.14
N ASP A 83 -12.24 -15.84 12.10
CA ASP A 83 -12.06 -15.49 13.52
C ASP A 83 -10.80 -14.65 13.72
N SER A 84 -10.84 -13.74 14.70
CA SER A 84 -9.77 -12.79 15.01
C SER A 84 -8.39 -13.47 15.12
N ILE A 85 -7.36 -12.79 14.59
CA ILE A 85 -5.98 -13.27 14.69
C ILE A 85 -5.41 -12.74 16.00
N SER A 86 -5.06 -13.67 16.89
CA SER A 86 -4.40 -13.32 18.15
C SER A 86 -2.99 -12.77 17.89
N PHE A 87 -2.57 -11.80 18.69
CA PHE A 87 -1.26 -11.18 18.56
C PHE A 87 -0.12 -12.19 18.61
N GLY A 88 0.87 -12.02 17.73
CA GLY A 88 2.04 -12.90 17.61
C GLY A 88 1.73 -14.32 17.10
N HIS A 89 0.47 -14.65 16.80
CA HIS A 89 0.10 -15.92 16.21
C HIS A 89 -0.04 -15.79 14.70
N LYS A 90 0.43 -16.82 14.00
CA LYS A 90 0.30 -16.95 12.56
C LYS A 90 -0.90 -17.83 12.25
N LYS A 91 -1.75 -17.37 11.33
CA LYS A 91 -2.92 -18.11 10.84
C LYS A 91 -2.81 -18.26 9.33
N LEU A 92 -3.06 -19.47 8.85
CA LEU A 92 -3.20 -19.72 7.41
C LEU A 92 -4.59 -19.28 6.98
N ILE A 93 -4.64 -18.44 5.95
CA ILE A 93 -5.88 -17.88 5.39
C ILE A 93 -5.88 -18.17 3.90
N SER A 94 -6.98 -18.73 3.42
CA SER A 94 -7.21 -18.89 1.98
C SER A 94 -7.54 -17.55 1.35
N GLY A 95 -6.95 -17.30 0.18
CA GLY A 95 -7.30 -16.16 -0.65
C GLY A 95 -8.78 -16.16 -1.00
N HIS A 96 -9.36 -14.96 -1.12
CA HIS A 96 -10.71 -14.77 -1.63
C HIS A 96 -10.69 -13.74 -2.76
N ASN A 97 -11.70 -13.81 -3.62
CA ASN A 97 -11.80 -12.96 -4.81
C ASN A 97 -12.22 -11.54 -4.44
N SER A 98 -11.39 -10.80 -3.71
CA SER A 98 -11.53 -9.36 -3.52
C SER A 98 -10.19 -8.68 -3.74
N MET A 99 -10.22 -7.38 -4.01
CA MET A 99 -8.99 -6.63 -4.24
C MET A 99 -8.97 -5.31 -3.47
N ASP A 100 -7.80 -5.02 -2.91
CA ASP A 100 -7.45 -3.77 -2.28
C ASP A 100 -6.45 -3.04 -3.19
N VAL A 101 -6.85 -1.90 -3.72
CA VAL A 101 -6.02 -1.09 -4.64
C VAL A 101 -5.69 0.25 -3.98
N VAL A 102 -4.41 0.53 -3.78
CA VAL A 102 -3.95 1.80 -3.20
C VAL A 102 -3.31 2.66 -4.27
N PHE A 103 -3.88 3.84 -4.51
CA PHE A 103 -3.30 4.86 -5.37
C PHE A 103 -2.33 5.71 -4.56
N VAL A 104 -1.11 5.89 -5.07
CA VAL A 104 -0.06 6.71 -4.46
C VAL A 104 0.29 7.78 -5.46
N VAL A 105 -0.08 9.03 -5.17
CA VAL A 105 -0.06 10.12 -6.15
C VAL A 105 0.85 11.23 -5.67
N GLU A 106 1.80 11.60 -6.53
CA GLU A 106 2.59 12.81 -6.36
C GLU A 106 1.71 14.04 -6.59
N GLU A 107 1.57 14.84 -5.54
CA GLU A 107 0.82 16.09 -5.47
C GLU A 107 1.64 17.23 -6.08
N ASP A 108 1.71 17.24 -7.41
CA ASP A 108 2.37 18.26 -8.21
C ASP A 108 1.52 18.58 -9.46
N ALA A 109 1.72 19.78 -10.03
CA ALA A 109 1.03 20.28 -11.21
C ALA A 109 1.16 19.36 -12.43
N CYS A 110 2.24 18.58 -12.52
CA CYS A 110 2.47 17.59 -13.58
C CYS A 110 1.31 16.58 -13.72
N HIS A 111 0.56 16.30 -12.65
CA HIS A 111 -0.55 15.35 -12.62
C HIS A 111 -1.94 15.97 -12.74
N GLY A 112 -2.05 17.28 -13.02
CA GLY A 112 -3.35 17.95 -13.17
C GLY A 112 -4.32 17.23 -14.11
N HIS A 113 -3.83 16.73 -15.25
CA HIS A 113 -4.66 15.94 -16.18
C HIS A 113 -4.98 14.54 -15.66
N LEU A 114 -4.00 13.86 -15.09
CA LEU A 114 -4.15 12.49 -14.55
C LEU A 114 -5.22 12.45 -13.44
N ILE A 115 -5.20 13.44 -12.54
CA ILE A 115 -6.15 13.52 -11.43
C ILE A 115 -7.57 13.84 -11.89
N ARG A 116 -7.74 14.60 -12.98
CA ARG A 116 -9.08 14.80 -13.57
C ARG A 116 -9.69 13.50 -14.08
N ASP A 117 -8.87 12.56 -14.55
CA ASP A 117 -9.32 11.27 -15.07
C ASP A 117 -9.35 10.15 -14.02
N ILE A 118 -8.79 10.36 -12.83
CA ILE A 118 -8.56 9.29 -11.84
C ILE A 118 -9.86 8.64 -11.36
N ASP A 119 -10.92 9.41 -11.09
CA ASP A 119 -12.23 8.87 -10.68
C ASP A 119 -12.79 7.93 -11.77
N SER A 120 -12.80 8.38 -13.03
CA SER A 120 -13.26 7.56 -14.15
C SER A 120 -12.40 6.32 -14.38
N THR A 121 -11.10 6.42 -14.09
CA THR A 121 -10.14 5.31 -14.21
C THR A 121 -10.40 4.27 -13.12
N VAL A 122 -10.60 4.71 -11.87
CA VAL A 122 -10.88 3.85 -10.72
C VAL A 122 -12.21 3.11 -10.88
N ARG A 123 -13.25 3.79 -11.37
CA ARG A 123 -14.52 3.14 -11.71
C ARG A 123 -14.37 2.08 -12.79
N LEU A 124 -13.51 2.33 -13.78
CA LEU A 124 -13.25 1.34 -14.84
C LEU A 124 -12.42 0.17 -14.31
N ILE A 125 -11.43 0.41 -13.45
CA ILE A 125 -10.71 -0.65 -12.74
C ILE A 125 -11.68 -1.53 -11.96
N ASP A 126 -12.57 -0.94 -11.17
CA ASP A 126 -13.57 -1.69 -10.39
C ASP A 126 -14.48 -2.53 -11.29
N LYS A 127 -14.93 -1.95 -12.41
CA LYS A 127 -15.70 -2.69 -13.42
C LYS A 127 -14.93 -3.89 -13.99
N GLU A 128 -13.66 -3.70 -14.35
CA GLU A 128 -12.84 -4.80 -14.88
C GLU A 128 -12.52 -5.85 -13.81
N LEU A 129 -12.38 -5.45 -12.54
CA LEU A 129 -12.24 -6.38 -11.41
C LEU A 129 -13.50 -7.23 -11.24
N LEU A 130 -14.69 -6.62 -11.28
CA LEU A 130 -15.95 -7.34 -11.26
C LEU A 130 -16.08 -8.32 -12.44
N ASN A 131 -15.70 -7.90 -13.65
CA ASN A 131 -15.67 -8.77 -14.84
C ASN A 131 -14.70 -9.95 -14.69
N ALA A 132 -13.60 -9.76 -13.96
CA ALA A 132 -12.62 -10.79 -13.66
C ALA A 132 -13.02 -11.68 -12.47
N GLY A 133 -14.21 -11.46 -11.87
CA GLY A 133 -14.75 -12.27 -10.78
C GLY A 133 -14.36 -11.82 -9.37
N TYR A 134 -13.70 -10.66 -9.23
CA TYR A 134 -13.50 -10.04 -7.92
C TYR A 134 -14.79 -9.40 -7.40
N VAL A 135 -14.96 -9.38 -6.10
CA VAL A 135 -16.11 -8.81 -5.37
C VAL A 135 -15.60 -8.01 -4.18
N ASN A 136 -16.42 -7.06 -3.69
CA ASN A 136 -16.09 -6.23 -2.52
C ASN A 136 -14.71 -5.55 -2.64
N ASN A 137 -14.42 -4.99 -3.81
CA ASN A 137 -13.17 -4.26 -4.05
C ASN A 137 -13.19 -2.93 -3.30
N ARG A 138 -12.03 -2.49 -2.84
CA ARG A 138 -11.89 -1.21 -2.14
C ARG A 138 -10.61 -0.49 -2.54
N PHE A 139 -10.67 0.82 -2.45
CA PHE A 139 -9.66 1.73 -2.97
C PHE A 139 -9.14 2.62 -1.84
N GLY A 140 -7.84 2.86 -1.82
CA GLY A 140 -7.20 3.81 -0.92
C GLY A 140 -6.44 4.86 -1.72
N LEU A 141 -6.18 6.02 -1.11
CA LEU A 141 -5.42 7.10 -1.74
C LEU A 141 -4.38 7.65 -0.77
N ILE A 142 -3.15 7.78 -1.26
CA ILE A 142 -2.02 8.43 -0.58
C ILE A 142 -1.55 9.58 -1.46
N GLY A 143 -1.42 10.76 -0.87
CA GLY A 143 -0.76 11.90 -1.48
C GLY A 143 0.66 12.03 -0.95
N PHE A 144 1.59 12.55 -1.77
CA PHE A 144 2.96 12.85 -1.33
C PHE A 144 3.60 13.89 -2.24
N GLY A 145 4.77 14.43 -1.84
CA GLY A 145 5.66 15.12 -2.75
C GLY A 145 5.31 16.57 -3.09
N HIS A 146 4.26 17.14 -2.48
CA HIS A 146 3.99 18.57 -2.63
C HIS A 146 5.11 19.40 -1.98
N LYS A 147 5.67 20.36 -2.70
CA LYS A 147 6.88 21.11 -2.28
C LYS A 147 6.71 22.00 -1.03
N SER A 148 5.51 22.08 -0.45
CA SER A 148 5.27 22.83 0.78
C SER A 148 4.24 22.20 1.72
N GLY A 149 4.43 22.45 3.01
CA GLY A 149 3.49 22.11 4.07
C GLY A 149 3.41 20.62 4.38
N LYS A 150 2.29 20.22 4.98
CA LYS A 150 2.03 18.83 5.45
C LYS A 150 1.92 17.80 4.33
N ASN A 151 1.87 18.25 3.07
CA ASN A 151 1.70 17.40 1.89
C ASN A 151 3.04 17.01 1.24
N SER A 152 4.16 17.48 1.81
CA SER A 152 5.51 17.10 1.39
C SER A 152 5.78 15.62 1.66
N GLY A 153 5.48 15.16 2.87
CA GLY A 153 5.53 13.75 3.23
C GLY A 153 4.33 12.95 2.73
N PRO A 154 4.48 11.62 2.65
CA PRO A 154 3.37 10.74 2.29
C PRO A 154 2.29 10.75 3.37
N HIS A 155 1.03 10.87 2.96
CA HIS A 155 -0.10 10.96 3.86
C HIS A 155 -1.36 10.33 3.26
N ILE A 156 -2.18 9.72 4.11
CA ILE A 156 -3.42 9.07 3.71
C ILE A 156 -4.49 10.13 3.42
N ARG A 157 -5.20 9.97 2.31
CA ARG A 157 -6.41 10.72 1.96
C ARG A 157 -7.62 9.85 2.24
N THR A 158 -8.52 10.34 3.09
CA THR A 158 -9.76 9.63 3.45
C THR A 158 -10.94 10.09 2.60
N ALA A 159 -11.93 9.22 2.45
CA ALA A 159 -13.23 9.56 1.91
C ALA A 159 -14.30 9.12 2.91
N ARG A 160 -15.20 10.03 3.30
CA ARG A 160 -16.24 9.76 4.32
C ARG A 160 -15.66 9.12 5.59
N ASP A 161 -14.56 9.68 6.10
CA ASP A 161 -13.83 9.19 7.28
C ASP A 161 -13.27 7.76 7.17
N ASN A 162 -13.22 7.19 5.97
CA ASN A 162 -12.66 5.87 5.72
C ASN A 162 -11.33 5.97 4.94
N VAL A 163 -10.37 5.13 5.35
CA VAL A 163 -9.05 5.00 4.70
C VAL A 163 -9.15 4.18 3.41
N PHE A 164 -10.01 3.15 3.42
CA PHE A 164 -10.43 2.43 2.22
C PHE A 164 -11.90 2.74 1.93
N PHE A 165 -12.21 3.02 0.67
CA PHE A 165 -13.53 3.44 0.23
C PHE A 165 -13.90 2.78 -1.10
N ALA A 166 -15.15 2.88 -1.50
CA ALA A 166 -15.62 2.33 -2.76
C ALA A 166 -15.20 3.21 -3.95
N SER A 167 -15.18 2.64 -5.15
CA SER A 167 -14.68 3.33 -6.36
C SER A 167 -15.34 4.69 -6.61
N GLN A 168 -16.59 4.88 -6.18
CA GLN A 168 -17.36 6.10 -6.42
C GLN A 168 -16.93 7.29 -5.54
N ASP A 169 -16.26 7.02 -4.43
CA ASP A 169 -15.83 8.03 -3.47
C ASP A 169 -14.40 8.54 -3.75
N MET A 170 -13.73 8.04 -4.81
CA MET A 170 -12.40 8.52 -5.21
C MET A 170 -12.36 10.03 -5.43
N ILE A 171 -13.42 10.60 -6.04
CA ILE A 171 -13.54 12.04 -6.25
C ILE A 171 -13.41 12.83 -4.94
N LEU A 172 -13.98 12.34 -3.84
CA LEU A 172 -13.93 12.98 -2.52
C LEU A 172 -12.51 12.94 -1.95
N ALA A 173 -11.82 11.80 -2.09
CA ALA A 173 -10.44 11.65 -1.62
C ALA A 173 -9.47 12.58 -2.37
N THR A 174 -9.75 12.86 -3.64
CA THR A 174 -8.91 13.70 -4.51
C THR A 174 -9.18 15.20 -4.39
N GLU A 175 -10.34 15.62 -3.85
CA GLU A 175 -10.81 17.02 -3.85
C GLU A 175 -9.79 18.01 -3.26
N LYS A 176 -9.06 17.59 -2.21
CA LYS A 176 -8.10 18.45 -1.49
C LYS A 176 -6.66 18.23 -1.95
N MET A 177 -6.42 17.54 -3.06
CA MET A 177 -5.05 17.32 -3.56
C MET A 177 -4.46 18.65 -4.02
N ARG A 178 -3.20 18.90 -3.64
CA ARG A 178 -2.50 20.13 -4.01
C ARG A 178 -1.72 19.89 -5.28
N LEU A 179 -2.22 20.43 -6.39
CA LEU A 179 -1.59 20.31 -7.71
C LEU A 179 -1.10 21.70 -8.19
N ASP A 180 -1.02 22.67 -7.29
CA ASP A 180 -0.49 23.99 -7.56
C ASP A 180 1.04 23.94 -7.74
N PRO A 181 1.60 24.62 -8.76
CA PRO A 181 3.05 24.75 -8.88
C PRO A 181 3.57 25.65 -7.77
N VAL A 182 4.55 25.17 -7.01
CA VAL A 182 5.19 25.97 -5.97
C VAL A 182 6.41 26.70 -6.57
N VAL A 183 6.43 28.03 -6.41
CA VAL A 183 7.46 28.93 -6.98
C VAL A 183 8.77 28.88 -6.18
N ASP A 184 8.68 28.66 -4.87
CA ASP A 184 9.82 28.51 -3.96
C ASP A 184 9.70 27.20 -3.18
N GLY A 185 10.57 26.24 -3.49
CA GLY A 185 10.60 24.93 -2.84
C GLY A 185 12.01 24.36 -2.87
N ASP A 186 12.31 23.57 -1.86
CA ASP A 186 13.59 22.86 -1.76
C ASP A 186 13.87 22.07 -3.05
N SER A 187 15.13 22.02 -3.44
CA SER A 187 15.57 21.36 -4.68
C SER A 187 15.58 19.82 -4.57
N SER A 188 15.38 19.28 -3.36
CA SER A 188 15.24 17.85 -3.13
C SER A 188 13.95 17.32 -3.75
N GLY A 189 14.07 16.34 -4.64
CA GLY A 189 12.92 15.62 -5.18
C GLY A 189 12.12 14.89 -4.09
N PRO A 190 10.86 14.52 -4.37
CA PRO A 190 10.02 13.84 -3.40
C PRO A 190 10.54 12.44 -3.05
N ASP A 191 10.34 12.02 -1.80
CA ASP A 191 10.68 10.67 -1.33
C ASP A 191 9.61 9.66 -1.76
N ILE A 192 9.75 9.15 -3.00
CA ILE A 192 8.86 8.15 -3.59
C ILE A 192 8.88 6.84 -2.79
N PHE A 193 10.01 6.46 -2.21
CA PHE A 193 10.12 5.21 -1.46
C PHE A 193 9.39 5.28 -0.11
N ALA A 194 9.45 6.42 0.58
CA ALA A 194 8.61 6.66 1.75
C ALA A 194 7.11 6.59 1.39
N ALA A 195 6.72 7.08 0.20
CA ALA A 195 5.35 6.97 -0.28
C ALA A 195 4.92 5.51 -0.55
N ILE A 196 5.78 4.70 -1.16
CA ILE A 196 5.54 3.26 -1.33
C ILE A 196 5.48 2.57 0.05
N ALA A 197 6.37 2.90 0.99
CA ALA A 197 6.37 2.35 2.33
C ALA A 197 5.08 2.68 3.10
N GLN A 198 4.58 3.92 2.96
CA GLN A 198 3.28 4.31 3.50
C GLN A 198 2.14 3.47 2.91
N ALA A 199 2.17 3.20 1.60
CA ALA A 199 1.17 2.38 0.92
C ALA A 199 1.21 0.92 1.36
N VAL A 200 2.40 0.36 1.47
CA VAL A 200 2.67 -0.97 2.05
C VAL A 200 2.10 -1.08 3.48
N ASN A 201 2.06 0.03 4.22
CA ASN A 201 1.54 0.11 5.56
C ASN A 201 0.03 0.35 5.67
N MET A 202 -0.70 0.44 4.56
CA MET A 202 -2.16 0.45 4.57
C MET A 202 -2.75 -0.85 5.17
N PRO A 203 -3.97 -0.78 5.76
CA PRO A 203 -4.61 -1.92 6.42
C PRO A 203 -5.25 -2.88 5.40
N PHE A 204 -4.42 -3.56 4.61
CA PHE A 204 -4.85 -4.57 3.63
C PHE A 204 -5.60 -5.73 4.29
N ARG A 205 -6.66 -6.23 3.64
CA ARG A 205 -7.44 -7.38 4.09
C ARG A 205 -6.61 -8.67 3.97
N ALA A 206 -6.78 -9.54 4.94
CA ALA A 206 -6.27 -10.90 4.87
C ALA A 206 -6.97 -11.67 3.75
N GLY A 207 -6.22 -12.38 2.90
CA GLY A 207 -6.76 -13.14 1.78
C GLY A 207 -7.15 -12.31 0.55
N ALA A 208 -7.16 -10.99 0.63
CA ALA A 208 -7.44 -10.13 -0.53
C ALA A 208 -6.21 -9.97 -1.44
N SER A 209 -6.47 -9.80 -2.74
CA SER A 209 -5.48 -9.29 -3.70
C SER A 209 -5.04 -7.88 -3.34
N LYS A 210 -3.74 -7.58 -3.48
CA LYS A 210 -3.15 -6.30 -3.05
C LYS A 210 -2.37 -5.69 -4.20
N SER A 211 -2.70 -4.44 -4.54
CA SER A 211 -2.02 -3.70 -5.60
C SER A 211 -1.80 -2.25 -5.20
N ILE A 212 -0.64 -1.72 -5.53
CA ILE A 212 -0.31 -0.31 -5.47
C ILE A 212 -0.23 0.24 -6.89
N VAL A 213 -0.84 1.41 -7.11
CA VAL A 213 -0.71 2.19 -8.33
C VAL A 213 0.03 3.49 -7.98
N LEU A 214 1.31 3.54 -8.31
CA LEU A 214 2.15 4.73 -8.13
C LEU A 214 2.01 5.65 -9.34
N MET A 215 1.61 6.89 -9.09
CA MET A 215 1.50 7.98 -10.06
C MET A 215 2.54 9.03 -9.69
N ALA A 216 3.69 9.00 -10.38
CA ALA A 216 4.85 9.86 -10.10
C ALA A 216 5.32 10.55 -11.39
N CYS A 217 5.69 11.82 -11.29
CA CYS A 217 6.32 12.57 -12.37
C CYS A 217 7.80 12.84 -12.08
N SER A 218 8.18 12.91 -10.81
CA SER A 218 9.58 12.95 -10.41
C SER A 218 10.29 11.63 -10.72
N ASP A 219 11.61 11.72 -10.98
CA ASP A 219 12.45 10.55 -11.13
C ASP A 219 12.59 9.80 -9.81
N CYS A 220 12.46 8.49 -9.88
CA CYS A 220 12.63 7.62 -8.73
C CYS A 220 14.12 7.47 -8.41
N SER A 221 14.53 7.92 -7.22
CA SER A 221 15.93 7.89 -6.76
C SER A 221 16.04 7.47 -5.30
N GLU A 222 16.94 6.54 -5.01
CA GLU A 222 17.29 6.15 -3.63
C GLU A 222 17.91 7.31 -2.85
N SER A 223 18.59 8.24 -3.54
CA SER A 223 19.27 9.38 -2.89
C SER A 223 18.33 10.30 -2.12
N ASN A 224 17.04 10.27 -2.47
CA ASN A 224 16.00 11.10 -1.86
C ASN A 224 15.30 10.38 -0.69
N SER A 225 15.73 9.16 -0.36
CA SER A 225 15.10 8.33 0.67
C SER A 225 16.11 7.78 1.66
N TYR A 226 15.63 7.50 2.87
CA TYR A 226 16.35 6.68 3.84
C TYR A 226 16.14 5.17 3.61
N LEU A 227 15.24 4.80 2.69
CA LEU A 227 14.92 3.42 2.33
C LEU A 227 15.72 2.99 1.11
N SER A 228 16.09 1.71 1.06
CA SER A 228 16.75 1.12 -0.11
C SER A 228 15.74 0.47 -1.05
N TYR A 229 16.13 0.38 -2.32
CA TYR A 229 15.42 -0.31 -3.40
C TYR A 229 15.17 -1.76 -3.01
N SER A 230 16.22 -2.41 -2.50
CA SER A 230 16.16 -3.82 -2.10
C SER A 230 15.16 -4.07 -0.97
N ASP A 231 15.03 -3.13 -0.01
CA ASP A 231 14.07 -3.25 1.08
C ASP A 231 12.64 -3.08 0.60
N ILE A 232 12.38 -2.09 -0.27
CA ILE A 232 11.06 -1.87 -0.87
C ILE A 232 10.65 -3.08 -1.73
N GLN A 233 11.54 -3.53 -2.62
CA GLN A 233 11.30 -4.68 -3.50
C GLN A 233 10.98 -5.94 -2.69
N ARG A 234 11.84 -6.28 -1.72
CA ARG A 234 11.63 -7.42 -0.82
C ARG A 234 10.31 -7.30 -0.09
N THR A 235 9.99 -6.13 0.47
CA THR A 235 8.75 -5.95 1.22
C THR A 235 7.50 -6.13 0.35
N LEU A 236 7.52 -5.63 -0.89
CA LEU A 236 6.43 -5.82 -1.86
C LEU A 236 6.25 -7.31 -2.20
N LEU A 237 7.34 -8.02 -2.49
CA LEU A 237 7.31 -9.46 -2.79
C LEU A 237 6.85 -10.29 -1.59
N GLU A 238 7.41 -10.06 -0.41
CA GLU A 238 7.06 -10.76 0.83
C GLU A 238 5.61 -10.53 1.25
N ARG A 239 5.05 -9.35 0.99
CA ARG A 239 3.63 -9.05 1.27
C ARG A 239 2.70 -9.40 0.12
N GLY A 240 3.23 -9.91 -0.99
CA GLY A 240 2.48 -10.20 -2.20
C GLY A 240 1.71 -8.98 -2.70
N ILE A 241 2.37 -7.82 -2.81
CA ILE A 241 1.78 -6.57 -3.31
C ILE A 241 2.37 -6.28 -4.68
N THR A 242 1.51 -6.11 -5.69
CA THR A 242 1.96 -5.65 -7.01
C THR A 242 2.16 -4.16 -7.03
N LEU A 243 3.10 -3.67 -7.83
CA LEU A 243 3.32 -2.24 -8.05
C LEU A 243 3.15 -1.88 -9.53
N HIS A 244 2.17 -1.03 -9.84
CA HIS A 244 1.99 -0.47 -11.16
C HIS A 244 2.46 0.98 -11.15
N LEU A 245 3.38 1.35 -12.04
CA LEU A 245 3.86 2.71 -12.20
C LEU A 245 3.14 3.39 -13.37
N VAL A 246 2.64 4.60 -13.13
CA VAL A 246 2.12 5.53 -14.13
C VAL A 246 2.97 6.80 -14.07
N ALA A 247 3.71 7.09 -15.13
CA ALA A 247 4.60 8.26 -15.20
C ALA A 247 4.66 8.82 -16.62
N ASP A 248 5.02 10.10 -16.77
CA ASP A 248 5.19 10.73 -18.09
C ASP A 248 6.57 10.39 -18.69
N LYS A 249 6.83 9.09 -18.88
CA LYS A 249 8.09 8.58 -19.41
C LYS A 249 7.88 7.85 -20.74
N PRO A 250 8.74 8.07 -21.75
CA PRO A 250 8.55 7.49 -23.06
C PRO A 250 8.81 5.98 -23.07
N ILE A 251 7.98 5.25 -23.81
CA ILE A 251 8.22 3.88 -24.24
C ILE A 251 8.74 3.94 -25.69
N LYS A 252 9.99 3.55 -25.91
CA LYS A 252 10.67 3.60 -27.22
C LYS A 252 10.76 2.21 -27.82
N VAL A 253 10.63 2.11 -29.14
CA VAL A 253 10.85 0.86 -29.90
C VAL A 253 12.24 0.98 -30.56
N ARG A 254 13.13 0.01 -30.32
CA ARG A 254 14.52 0.03 -30.81
C ARG A 254 14.62 -0.08 -32.35
N LYS A 255 13.68 -0.78 -33.00
CA LYS A 255 13.65 -0.94 -34.47
C LYS A 255 12.54 -0.08 -35.10
N SER A 256 12.94 0.82 -36.00
CA SER A 256 12.20 1.99 -36.50
C SER A 256 10.97 1.70 -37.39
N ALA A 257 10.71 0.46 -37.79
CA ALA A 257 9.58 0.14 -38.69
C ALA A 257 8.21 0.28 -38.00
N ILE A 258 8.14 0.03 -36.68
CA ILE A 258 6.94 0.24 -35.88
C ILE A 258 7.18 1.48 -35.03
N LYS A 259 6.72 2.65 -35.50
CA LYS A 259 6.61 3.83 -34.62
C LYS A 259 5.79 3.38 -33.42
N GLY A 260 6.27 3.56 -32.19
CA GLY A 260 5.58 3.20 -30.93
C GLY A 260 4.22 3.88 -30.68
N LYS A 261 3.57 4.40 -31.75
CA LYS A 261 2.18 4.82 -31.76
C LYS A 261 1.31 3.65 -31.33
N GLY A 262 0.53 3.87 -30.26
CA GLY A 262 -0.41 2.89 -29.75
C GLY A 262 0.18 1.88 -28.78
N ILE A 263 1.36 2.12 -28.19
CA ILE A 263 1.80 1.41 -26.99
C ILE A 263 1.43 2.25 -25.77
N TYR A 264 0.76 1.65 -24.80
CA TYR A 264 0.29 2.34 -23.59
C TYR A 264 1.10 1.93 -22.35
N GLY A 265 1.54 0.68 -22.28
CA GLY A 265 2.28 0.15 -21.14
C GLY A 265 2.98 -1.16 -21.45
N ILE A 266 3.76 -1.61 -20.48
CA ILE A 266 4.53 -2.87 -20.52
C ILE A 266 4.54 -3.52 -19.14
N ASP A 267 4.81 -4.82 -19.10
CA ASP A 267 5.32 -5.48 -17.90
C ASP A 267 6.56 -6.31 -18.24
N ALA A 268 6.98 -7.19 -17.33
CA ALA A 268 8.11 -8.09 -17.54
C ALA A 268 7.95 -8.97 -18.78
N ASP A 269 6.71 -9.39 -19.08
CA ASP A 269 6.42 -10.48 -20.01
C ASP A 269 5.97 -9.95 -21.38
N THR A 270 5.33 -8.77 -21.44
CA THR A 270 4.64 -8.33 -22.65
C THR A 270 4.48 -6.82 -22.81
N VAL A 271 3.99 -6.40 -23.98
CA VAL A 271 3.71 -5.01 -24.35
C VAL A 271 2.21 -4.84 -24.58
N TYR A 272 1.61 -3.81 -23.97
CA TYR A 272 0.20 -3.49 -24.07
C TYR A 272 -0.04 -2.30 -24.99
N GLY A 273 -0.93 -2.46 -25.96
CA GLY A 273 -1.15 -1.46 -27.01
C GLY A 273 -2.47 -1.58 -27.76
N ASN A 274 -2.58 -0.92 -28.90
CA ASN A 274 -3.81 -0.82 -29.69
C ASN A 274 -4.43 -2.19 -30.04
N LYS A 275 -3.60 -3.21 -30.25
CA LYS A 275 -4.08 -4.55 -30.57
C LYS A 275 -4.88 -5.18 -29.43
N ASP A 276 -4.69 -4.74 -28.20
CA ASP A 276 -5.40 -5.25 -27.04
C ASP A 276 -6.81 -4.66 -26.90
N ILE A 277 -7.10 -3.52 -27.54
CA ILE A 277 -8.38 -2.80 -27.39
C ILE A 277 -9.56 -3.67 -27.84
N SER A 278 -9.42 -4.36 -28.98
CA SER A 278 -10.47 -5.17 -29.58
C SER A 278 -10.51 -6.60 -29.05
N GLN A 279 -9.51 -7.02 -28.28
CA GLN A 279 -9.43 -8.39 -27.75
C GLN A 279 -10.29 -8.54 -26.50
N ALA A 280 -11.02 -9.66 -26.40
CA ALA A 280 -11.79 -10.00 -25.21
C ALA A 280 -10.89 -10.17 -23.98
N GLN A 281 -9.74 -10.83 -24.13
CA GLN A 281 -8.75 -11.04 -23.08
C GLN A 281 -7.51 -10.17 -23.29
N LEU A 282 -6.88 -9.73 -22.19
CA LEU A 282 -5.69 -8.87 -22.24
C LEU A 282 -4.44 -9.73 -22.36
N ILE A 283 -4.04 -10.01 -23.59
CA ILE A 283 -2.92 -10.91 -23.91
C ILE A 283 -1.60 -10.11 -23.95
N GLY A 284 -1.60 -8.92 -24.55
CA GLY A 284 -0.40 -8.17 -24.89
C GLY A 284 0.32 -8.75 -26.12
N GLN A 285 1.48 -8.18 -26.44
CA GLN A 285 2.35 -8.58 -27.55
C GLN A 285 3.75 -8.98 -27.04
N PRO A 286 3.96 -10.25 -26.60
CA PRO A 286 5.24 -10.70 -26.03
C PRO A 286 6.41 -10.56 -27.00
N ASP A 287 6.20 -10.81 -28.30
CA ASP A 287 7.24 -10.71 -29.34
C ASP A 287 7.81 -9.30 -29.50
N LEU A 288 7.06 -8.27 -29.07
CA LEU A 288 7.53 -6.90 -29.08
C LEU A 288 8.36 -6.57 -27.84
N ARG A 289 8.24 -7.31 -26.74
CA ARG A 289 8.86 -6.99 -25.45
C ARG A 289 10.40 -6.83 -25.52
N PRO A 290 11.17 -7.68 -26.24
CA PRO A 290 12.61 -7.50 -26.40
C PRO A 290 13.00 -6.27 -27.23
N GLN A 291 12.06 -5.70 -27.99
CA GLN A 291 12.29 -4.56 -28.88
C GLN A 291 11.99 -3.22 -28.19
N ILE A 292 11.47 -3.25 -26.95
CA ILE A 292 11.13 -2.05 -26.19
C ILE A 292 12.29 -1.60 -25.32
N ALA A 293 12.59 -0.31 -25.37
CA ALA A 293 13.41 0.40 -24.40
C ALA A 293 12.54 1.36 -23.59
N THR A 294 12.70 1.36 -22.27
CA THR A 294 12.09 2.34 -21.37
C THR A 294 13.11 3.40 -20.93
N ALA A 295 12.61 4.50 -20.37
CA ALA A 295 13.47 5.44 -19.64
C ALA A 295 14.22 4.72 -18.50
N LYS A 296 15.45 5.16 -18.22
CA LYS A 296 16.21 4.72 -17.04
C LYS A 296 15.54 5.31 -15.80
N ASP A 297 14.77 4.50 -15.09
CA ASP A 297 14.11 4.85 -13.84
C ASP A 297 13.95 3.58 -12.99
N ILE A 298 14.39 3.64 -11.74
CA ILE A 298 14.41 2.46 -10.87
C ILE A 298 12.99 1.99 -10.50
N CYS A 299 12.00 2.88 -10.44
CA CYS A 299 10.61 2.49 -10.20
C CYS A 299 9.99 1.77 -11.41
N ILE A 300 10.43 2.04 -12.66
CA ILE A 300 10.04 1.24 -13.83
C ILE A 300 10.54 -0.20 -13.70
N ALA A 301 11.77 -0.39 -13.23
CA ALA A 301 12.33 -1.71 -12.94
C ALA A 301 11.54 -2.38 -11.80
N LEU A 302 11.43 -1.70 -10.65
CA LEU A 302 10.74 -2.19 -9.46
C LEU A 302 9.33 -2.70 -9.77
N ALA A 303 8.54 -1.92 -10.52
CA ALA A 303 7.18 -2.29 -10.90
C ALA A 303 7.12 -3.62 -11.66
N GLN A 304 8.08 -3.88 -12.56
CA GLN A 304 8.11 -5.12 -13.34
C GLN A 304 8.62 -6.31 -12.52
N GLU A 305 9.60 -6.09 -11.65
CA GLU A 305 10.15 -7.13 -10.79
C GLU A 305 9.12 -7.65 -9.79
N VAL A 306 8.26 -6.78 -9.28
CA VAL A 306 7.19 -7.13 -8.33
C VAL A 306 5.85 -7.43 -9.03
N HIS A 307 5.91 -8.05 -10.21
CA HIS A 307 4.77 -8.58 -10.99
C HIS A 307 3.74 -7.54 -11.46
N GLY A 308 4.05 -6.25 -11.35
CA GLY A 308 3.22 -5.16 -11.83
C GLY A 308 3.55 -4.73 -13.26
N SER A 309 3.41 -3.43 -13.54
CA SER A 309 3.54 -2.90 -14.90
C SER A 309 3.91 -1.42 -14.93
N PHE A 310 4.52 -0.96 -16.01
CA PHE A 310 4.72 0.47 -16.28
C PHE A 310 3.77 0.95 -17.39
N PHE A 311 3.07 2.05 -17.16
CA PHE A 311 2.21 2.72 -18.14
C PHE A 311 2.62 4.19 -18.31
N SER A 312 2.76 4.61 -19.56
CA SER A 312 3.08 6.00 -19.87
C SER A 312 1.83 6.86 -19.74
N SER A 313 1.86 7.90 -18.90
CA SER A 313 0.74 8.85 -18.75
C SER A 313 0.56 9.77 -19.97
N LYS A 314 1.56 9.88 -20.86
CA LYS A 314 1.49 10.67 -22.11
C LYS A 314 0.24 10.38 -22.95
N ALA A 315 -0.18 9.11 -23.01
CA ALA A 315 -1.35 8.70 -23.79
C ALA A 315 -2.68 9.14 -23.18
N LEU A 316 -2.73 9.50 -21.89
CA LEU A 316 -3.94 10.09 -21.28
C LEU A 316 -4.33 11.42 -21.93
N ARG A 317 -3.37 12.18 -22.48
CA ARG A 317 -3.66 13.48 -23.10
C ARG A 317 -4.33 13.39 -24.48
N GLY A 318 -4.17 12.25 -25.17
CA GLY A 318 -4.63 12.10 -26.56
C GLY A 318 -5.53 10.88 -26.83
N ASP A 319 -5.45 9.85 -25.99
CA ASP A 319 -6.21 8.61 -26.12
C ASP A 319 -6.57 8.02 -24.75
N ALA A 320 -7.13 8.87 -23.88
CA ALA A 320 -7.49 8.51 -22.51
C ALA A 320 -8.40 7.28 -22.44
N LYS A 321 -9.33 7.12 -23.39
CA LYS A 321 -10.30 6.01 -23.39
C LYS A 321 -9.60 4.66 -23.50
N ASN A 322 -8.75 4.49 -24.52
CA ASN A 322 -8.06 3.21 -24.75
C ASN A 322 -7.00 2.95 -23.68
N TRP A 323 -6.28 4.00 -23.26
CA TRP A 323 -5.34 3.90 -22.14
C TRP A 323 -6.04 3.40 -20.88
N LYS A 324 -7.15 4.03 -20.47
CA LYS A 324 -7.91 3.65 -19.27
C LYS A 324 -8.41 2.21 -19.37
N SER A 325 -8.92 1.81 -20.54
CA SER A 325 -9.40 0.44 -20.76
C SER A 325 -8.29 -0.60 -20.57
N ILE A 326 -7.14 -0.41 -21.20
CA ILE A 326 -6.04 -1.37 -21.13
C ILE A 326 -5.43 -1.39 -19.72
N PHE A 327 -5.23 -0.22 -19.12
CA PHE A 327 -4.70 -0.10 -17.77
C PHE A 327 -5.61 -0.78 -16.74
N SER A 328 -6.92 -0.56 -16.84
CA SER A 328 -7.92 -1.19 -15.95
C SER A 328 -7.91 -2.71 -16.07
N ARG A 329 -7.88 -3.22 -17.31
CA ARG A 329 -7.76 -4.66 -17.57
C ARG A 329 -6.45 -5.24 -17.07
N ARG A 330 -5.34 -4.47 -17.08
CA ARG A 330 -4.05 -4.94 -16.56
C ARG A 330 -4.05 -5.08 -15.04
N ILE A 331 -4.69 -4.16 -14.33
CA ILE A 331 -4.86 -4.27 -12.87
C ILE A 331 -5.77 -5.46 -12.54
N ALA A 332 -6.85 -5.65 -13.30
CA ALA A 332 -7.76 -6.77 -13.12
C ALA A 332 -7.19 -8.12 -13.57
N LYS A 333 -6.14 -8.13 -14.40
CA LYS A 333 -5.48 -9.36 -14.88
C LYS A 333 -4.94 -10.14 -13.69
N HIS A 334 -5.63 -11.24 -13.41
CA HIS A 334 -5.33 -12.14 -12.32
C HIS A 334 -3.90 -12.64 -12.42
N ILE A 335 -3.13 -12.51 -11.33
CA ILE A 335 -1.85 -13.22 -11.18
C ILE A 335 -2.18 -14.68 -10.84
N PRO A 336 -1.88 -15.67 -11.70
CA PRO A 336 -2.34 -17.06 -11.59
C PRO A 336 -2.01 -17.75 -10.24
N SER A 337 -1.12 -17.18 -9.44
CA SER A 337 -0.78 -17.66 -8.10
C SER A 337 -1.85 -17.43 -7.02
N ARG A 338 -2.95 -16.70 -7.30
CA ARG A 338 -3.91 -16.27 -6.24
C ARG A 338 -5.18 -17.12 -6.05
N THR A 339 -5.59 -17.94 -7.01
CA THR A 339 -6.80 -18.79 -6.86
C THR A 339 -6.58 -20.04 -6.01
N ALA A 340 -5.32 -20.38 -5.73
CA ALA A 340 -4.90 -21.34 -4.71
C ALA A 340 -4.11 -20.67 -3.56
N ALA A 341 -4.11 -19.32 -3.48
CA ALA A 341 -3.23 -18.58 -2.58
C ALA A 341 -3.52 -18.89 -1.12
N CYS A 342 -2.60 -19.65 -0.54
CA CYS A 342 -2.35 -19.66 0.87
C CYS A 342 -1.66 -18.33 1.24
N GLU A 343 -2.21 -17.60 2.21
CA GLU A 343 -1.50 -16.53 2.90
C GLU A 343 -1.26 -16.93 4.37
N GLN A 344 -0.06 -16.67 4.87
CA GLN A 344 0.25 -16.71 6.29
C GLN A 344 0.09 -15.29 6.85
N CYS A 345 -0.93 -15.10 7.68
CA CYS A 345 -1.27 -13.82 8.28
C CYS A 345 -0.88 -13.81 9.76
N GLU A 346 -0.33 -12.68 10.21
CA GLU A 346 0.09 -12.45 11.58
C GLU A 346 -0.49 -11.13 12.07
N CYS A 347 -0.99 -11.12 13.31
CA CYS A 347 -1.38 -9.89 13.98
C CYS A 347 -0.15 -9.27 14.65
N ILE A 348 0.31 -8.16 14.09
CA ILE A 348 1.43 -7.36 14.60
C ILE A 348 0.92 -6.02 15.11
N ARG A 349 1.81 -5.20 15.69
CA ARG A 349 1.52 -3.80 16.02
C ARG A 349 2.27 -2.89 15.08
N ASP A 350 1.66 -1.76 14.74
CA ASP A 350 2.38 -0.67 14.08
C ASP A 350 3.13 0.22 15.09
N ASP A 351 3.82 1.24 14.59
CA ASP A 351 4.56 2.20 15.41
C ASP A 351 3.65 3.06 16.30
N THR A 352 2.35 3.10 16.00
CA THR A 352 1.35 3.80 16.83
C THR A 352 0.79 2.92 17.95
N PHE A 353 1.23 1.66 18.03
CA PHE A 353 0.70 0.58 18.86
C PHE A 353 -0.72 0.13 18.50
N SER A 354 -1.15 0.39 17.27
CA SER A 354 -2.41 -0.14 16.75
C SER A 354 -2.19 -1.56 16.23
N PRO A 355 -3.11 -2.51 16.49
CA PRO A 355 -3.01 -3.85 15.93
C PRO A 355 -3.22 -3.80 14.41
N LYS A 356 -2.43 -4.56 13.68
CA LYS A 356 -2.50 -4.67 12.22
C LYS A 356 -2.26 -6.11 11.78
N THR A 357 -3.10 -6.58 10.88
CA THR A 357 -2.87 -7.85 10.16
C THR A 357 -1.85 -7.64 9.04
N VAL A 358 -0.80 -8.44 9.04
CA VAL A 358 0.15 -8.54 7.92
C VAL A 358 0.13 -9.95 7.38
N CYS A 359 -0.19 -10.07 6.10
CA CYS A 359 -0.25 -11.33 5.37
C CYS A 359 0.90 -11.45 4.39
N ARG A 360 1.42 -12.66 4.27
CA ARG A 360 2.48 -13.03 3.33
C ARG A 360 2.01 -14.24 2.52
N PRO A 361 2.30 -14.31 1.21
CA PRO A 361 2.09 -15.54 0.46
C PRO A 361 2.85 -16.70 1.13
N CYS A 362 2.26 -17.90 1.14
CA CYS A 362 2.92 -19.08 1.71
C CYS A 362 4.15 -19.51 0.89
N ASP A 363 4.10 -19.29 -0.43
CA ASP A 363 5.23 -19.48 -1.33
C ASP A 363 5.90 -18.13 -1.60
N SER A 364 7.22 -18.08 -1.46
CA SER A 364 7.99 -16.85 -1.72
C SER A 364 7.84 -16.42 -3.18
N LEU A 365 7.38 -15.19 -3.42
CA LEU A 365 7.39 -14.61 -4.75
C LEU A 365 8.81 -14.18 -5.13
N ALA A 366 9.34 -14.79 -6.18
CA ALA A 366 10.60 -14.34 -6.78
C ALA A 366 10.38 -13.08 -7.63
N PRO A 367 11.41 -12.21 -7.75
CA PRO A 367 11.42 -11.16 -8.76
C PRO A 367 11.21 -11.74 -10.16
N LYS A 368 10.37 -11.10 -10.98
CA LYS A 368 10.11 -11.55 -12.36
C LYS A 368 11.31 -11.42 -13.28
N VAL A 369 12.13 -10.40 -13.08
CA VAL A 369 13.28 -10.07 -13.91
C VAL A 369 14.38 -9.52 -12.99
N PRO A 370 15.68 -9.69 -13.31
CA PRO A 370 16.74 -9.07 -12.52
C PRO A 370 16.93 -7.58 -12.86
N LEU A 371 17.30 -6.77 -11.86
CA LEU A 371 17.57 -5.32 -12.01
C LEU A 371 18.61 -5.02 -13.09
N THR A 372 19.57 -5.93 -13.29
CA THR A 372 20.63 -5.80 -14.29
C THR A 372 20.10 -5.65 -15.72
N VAL A 373 18.88 -6.10 -16.01
CA VAL A 373 18.23 -5.92 -17.32
C VAL A 373 17.82 -4.45 -17.56
N TYR A 374 17.62 -3.68 -16.49
CA TYR A 374 17.21 -2.28 -16.55
C TYR A 374 18.37 -1.30 -16.38
N THR A 375 19.49 -1.77 -15.81
CA THR A 375 20.70 -0.98 -15.58
C THR A 375 21.84 -1.30 -16.53
N SER A 376 21.74 -2.37 -17.33
CA SER A 376 22.74 -2.65 -18.35
C SER A 376 22.77 -1.50 -19.34
N ASP A 377 23.93 -0.84 -19.44
CA ASP A 377 24.24 0.07 -20.52
C ASP A 377 24.20 -0.70 -21.83
N ASP A 378 23.02 -0.78 -22.44
CA ASP A 378 22.94 -1.02 -23.86
C ASP A 378 23.57 0.19 -24.54
N LEU A 379 24.86 0.01 -24.81
CA LEU A 379 25.76 0.78 -25.64
C LEU A 379 25.00 1.52 -26.74
N GLU A 380 25.35 2.80 -26.88
CA GLU A 380 24.97 3.63 -28.02
C GLU A 380 24.96 2.82 -29.32
N TYR A 381 23.77 2.72 -29.93
CA TYR A 381 23.61 2.38 -31.33
C TYR A 381 22.46 3.18 -31.93
#